data_AF-A0A957IUQ9-F1
#
_entry.id   AF-A0A957IUQ9-F1
#
_cell.length_a   1.000
_cell.length_b   1.000
_cell.length_c   1.000
_cell.angle_alpha   90.00
_cell.angle_beta   90.00
_cell.angle_gamma   90.00
#
_symmetry.space_group_name_H-M   'P 1'
#
loop_
_entity.id
_entity.type
_entity.pdbx_description
1 polymer ?
#
loop_
_entity_poly.entity_id
_entity_poly.type
_entity_poly.pdbx_seq_one_letter_code
_entity_poly.pdbx_strand_id
1 'polypeptide(L)'
;MGNGRTAAPTPVEPGSNKFIVPIGPQHPALKEPAHFEFAVDGEIVTDGAVRLGYAHRGIEKATEARTWTQDLYLLERICGICSHIHTLAYVLGVEKLAGVTAPPRAQAIRVLVAELERFHSHLLWFGVAAHEAGFDTLFMYTWRDRETVMDILENLTGNRVNYSANLLGGVKFDVTPEQIEMILEGLDFFDGRIEHYLNVVSNDGMFLQRTRNIGVMTAVQAEQLGAVGPNARASGVTRDVRIEAPYAAYDVFPVEPIIATSGDLEARFVVRLQELQASSTMLRHL
;
A
#
# COMPACT_ATOMS: atom_id res chain seq x y z
N MET A 1 -21.98 10.04 10.95
CA MET A 1 -21.01 10.01 9.84
C MET A 1 -20.79 11.44 9.38
N GLY A 2 -19.58 11.97 9.51
CA GLY A 2 -19.26 13.30 8.95
C GLY A 2 -19.44 13.29 7.44
N ASN A 3 -19.75 14.44 6.84
CA ASN A 3 -20.02 14.60 5.40
C ASN A 3 -18.78 14.39 4.49
N GLY A 4 -17.70 13.78 5.00
CA GLY A 4 -16.46 13.52 4.27
C GLY A 4 -15.73 14.77 3.80
N ARG A 5 -16.07 15.96 4.32
CA ARG A 5 -15.57 17.26 3.88
C ARG A 5 -14.68 17.86 4.96
N THR A 6 -13.48 18.27 4.61
CA THR A 6 -12.67 19.15 5.47
C THR A 6 -13.23 20.58 5.44
N ALA A 7 -12.70 21.48 6.28
CA ALA A 7 -13.02 22.90 6.17
C ALA A 7 -12.79 23.37 4.72
N ALA A 8 -13.70 24.20 4.21
CA ALA A 8 -13.55 24.81 2.89
C ALA A 8 -12.31 25.72 2.88
N PRO A 9 -11.66 25.94 1.72
CA PRO A 9 -10.52 26.83 1.64
C PRO A 9 -10.93 28.23 2.07
N THR A 10 -9.97 28.96 2.63
CA THR A 10 -10.17 30.36 3.04
C THR A 10 -10.67 31.18 1.84
N PRO A 11 -11.77 31.96 1.99
CA PRO A 11 -12.30 32.77 0.89
C PRO A 11 -11.25 33.73 0.34
N VAL A 12 -11.19 33.82 -0.99
CA VAL A 12 -10.31 34.76 -1.69
C VAL A 12 -10.78 36.18 -1.41
N GLU A 13 -9.89 37.04 -0.90
CA GLU A 13 -10.20 38.45 -0.68
C GLU A 13 -10.36 39.20 -2.02
N PRO A 14 -11.38 40.06 -2.16
CA PRO A 14 -11.57 40.87 -3.37
C PRO A 14 -10.36 41.78 -3.64
N GLY A 15 -9.71 41.60 -4.79
CA GLY A 15 -8.50 42.37 -5.19
C GLY A 15 -7.17 41.63 -4.97
N SER A 16 -7.18 40.42 -4.42
CA SER A 16 -6.01 39.54 -4.39
C SER A 16 -5.86 38.76 -5.71
N ASN A 17 -4.64 38.33 -6.05
CA ASN A 17 -4.38 37.45 -7.20
C ASN A 17 -4.70 35.97 -6.89
N LYS A 18 -5.37 35.68 -5.77
CA LYS A 18 -5.66 34.32 -5.35
C LYS A 18 -6.89 33.79 -6.08
N PHE A 19 -6.89 32.51 -6.43
CA PHE A 19 -8.06 31.84 -6.98
C PHE A 19 -8.12 30.39 -6.53
N ILE A 20 -9.31 29.80 -6.63
CA ILE A 20 -9.56 28.40 -6.25
C ILE A 20 -9.52 27.53 -7.50
N VAL A 21 -8.71 26.47 -7.46
CA VAL A 21 -8.62 25.45 -8.51
C VAL A 21 -9.27 24.17 -8.00
N PRO A 22 -10.45 23.79 -8.53
CA PRO A 22 -11.07 22.51 -8.22
C PRO A 22 -10.46 21.38 -9.07
N ILE A 23 -10.11 20.27 -8.44
CA ILE A 23 -9.65 19.04 -9.10
C ILE A 23 -10.56 17.89 -8.67
N GLY A 24 -11.20 17.22 -9.64
CA GLY A 24 -12.11 16.09 -9.41
C GLY A 24 -13.61 16.48 -9.44
N PRO A 25 -14.54 15.54 -9.16
CA PRO A 25 -14.29 14.22 -8.60
C PRO A 25 -13.66 13.23 -9.57
N GLN A 26 -13.71 13.51 -10.87
CA GLN A 26 -13.05 12.73 -11.92
C GLN A 26 -11.97 13.59 -12.58
N HIS A 27 -10.72 13.13 -12.54
CA HIS A 27 -9.57 13.80 -13.14
C HIS A 27 -8.47 12.77 -13.46
N PRO A 28 -7.69 12.87 -14.56
CA PRO A 28 -6.68 11.87 -14.93
C PRO A 28 -5.62 11.57 -13.85
N ALA A 29 -5.26 12.59 -13.07
CA ALA A 29 -4.31 12.46 -11.95
C ALA A 29 -4.88 11.71 -10.73
N LEU A 30 -6.20 11.48 -10.69
CA LEU A 30 -6.87 10.81 -9.57
C LEU A 30 -7.16 9.35 -9.92
N LYS A 31 -6.65 8.43 -9.11
CA LYS A 31 -6.90 6.98 -9.28
C LYS A 31 -8.19 6.51 -8.62
N GLU A 32 -8.75 7.33 -7.72
CA GLU A 32 -10.05 7.12 -7.11
C GLU A 32 -10.86 8.42 -7.12
N PRO A 33 -12.21 8.36 -7.13
CA PRO A 33 -13.05 9.56 -7.10
C PRO A 33 -12.86 10.38 -5.82
N ALA A 34 -12.23 11.53 -5.95
CA ALA A 34 -11.98 12.47 -4.87
C ALA A 34 -12.04 13.91 -5.41
N HIS A 35 -12.51 14.85 -4.59
CA HIS A 35 -12.58 16.25 -4.99
C HIS A 35 -11.69 17.08 -4.08
N PHE A 36 -10.78 17.84 -4.68
CA PHE A 36 -9.87 18.74 -4.00
C PHE A 36 -10.13 20.18 -4.46
N GLU A 37 -10.14 21.10 -3.52
CA GLU A 37 -10.19 22.54 -3.80
C GLU A 37 -8.88 23.15 -3.29
N PHE A 38 -8.05 23.68 -4.18
CA PHE A 38 -6.79 24.32 -3.81
C PHE A 38 -6.89 25.83 -3.97
N ALA A 39 -6.56 26.59 -2.92
CA ALA A 39 -6.39 28.03 -3.03
C ALA A 39 -4.95 28.34 -3.45
N VAL A 40 -4.79 29.00 -4.59
CA VAL A 40 -3.50 29.24 -5.23
C VAL A 40 -3.23 30.74 -5.33
N ASP A 41 -1.99 31.14 -5.04
CA ASP A 41 -1.45 32.47 -5.29
C ASP A 41 -0.31 32.35 -6.32
N GLY A 42 -0.60 32.65 -7.58
CA GLY A 42 0.30 32.37 -8.70
C GLY A 42 0.56 30.87 -8.87
N GLU A 43 1.76 30.41 -8.47
CA GLU A 43 2.18 28.99 -8.51
C GLU A 43 2.19 28.33 -7.11
N ILE A 44 1.92 29.10 -6.05
CA ILE A 44 2.02 28.63 -4.66
C ILE A 44 0.65 28.20 -4.15
N VAL A 45 0.55 26.94 -3.72
CA VAL A 45 -0.64 26.43 -3.00
C VAL A 45 -0.61 26.97 -1.57
N THR A 46 -1.65 27.71 -1.18
CA THR A 46 -1.75 28.38 0.13
C THR A 46 -2.73 27.70 1.09
N ASP A 47 -3.74 27.03 0.56
CA ASP A 47 -4.75 26.32 1.34
C ASP A 47 -5.35 25.19 0.48
N GLY A 48 -5.94 24.19 1.12
CA GLY A 48 -6.50 23.03 0.44
C GLY A 48 -7.63 22.38 1.24
N ALA A 49 -8.74 22.10 0.57
CA ALA A 49 -9.83 21.31 1.10
C ALA A 49 -9.99 20.01 0.31
N VAL A 50 -10.35 18.94 1.01
CA VAL A 50 -10.66 17.65 0.40
C VAL A 50 -12.09 17.24 0.74
N ARG A 51 -12.77 16.71 -0.27
CA ARG A 51 -14.06 16.07 -0.18
C ARG A 51 -13.94 14.64 -0.71
N LEU A 52 -14.14 13.69 0.20
CA LEU A 52 -14.11 12.26 -0.09
C LEU A 52 -15.54 11.68 -0.06
N GLY A 53 -15.64 10.35 -0.19
CA GLY A 53 -16.90 9.62 -0.01
C GLY A 53 -17.66 9.31 -1.30
N TYR A 54 -17.14 9.70 -2.47
CA TYR A 54 -17.74 9.36 -3.77
C TYR A 54 -17.77 7.85 -4.07
N ALA A 55 -16.87 7.08 -3.44
CA ALA A 55 -16.82 5.62 -3.50
C ALA A 55 -17.35 4.94 -2.21
N HIS A 56 -18.09 5.66 -1.35
CA HIS A 56 -18.63 5.08 -0.12
C HIS A 56 -19.68 4.01 -0.43
N ARG A 57 -19.43 2.78 0.03
CA ARG A 57 -20.28 1.60 -0.23
C ARG A 57 -21.03 1.09 1.01
N GLY A 58 -20.90 1.75 2.16
CA GLY A 58 -21.54 1.31 3.41
C GLY A 58 -21.07 -0.08 3.89
N ILE A 59 -19.79 -0.42 3.69
CA ILE A 59 -19.24 -1.75 3.98
C ILE A 59 -19.47 -2.17 5.44
N GLU A 60 -19.24 -1.27 6.39
CA GLU A 60 -19.47 -1.53 7.83
C GLU A 60 -20.94 -1.88 8.13
N LYS A 61 -21.88 -1.18 7.50
CA LYS A 61 -23.31 -1.49 7.67
C LYS A 61 -23.68 -2.81 6.99
N ALA A 62 -23.05 -3.10 5.86
CA ALA A 62 -23.25 -4.32 5.11
C ALA A 62 -22.74 -5.56 5.89
N THR A 63 -21.67 -5.44 6.67
CA THR A 63 -21.17 -6.54 7.52
C THR A 63 -22.14 -6.90 8.65
N GLU A 64 -22.90 -5.93 9.20
CA GLU A 64 -23.90 -6.22 10.26
C GLU A 64 -25.00 -7.20 9.84
N ALA A 65 -25.31 -7.28 8.55
CA ALA A 65 -26.40 -8.08 8.00
C ALA A 65 -25.94 -9.43 7.43
N ARG A 66 -24.65 -9.75 7.53
CA ARG A 66 -24.02 -10.93 6.91
C ARG A 66 -23.45 -11.86 7.97
N THR A 67 -23.19 -13.10 7.57
CA THR A 67 -22.46 -14.03 8.43
C THR A 67 -20.96 -13.75 8.37
N TRP A 68 -20.22 -14.16 9.41
CA TRP A 68 -18.78 -13.98 9.47
C TRP A 68 -18.02 -14.50 8.25
N THR A 69 -18.49 -15.62 7.67
CA THR A 69 -17.92 -16.21 6.44
C THR A 69 -18.27 -15.41 5.19
N GLN A 70 -19.48 -14.85 5.09
CA GLN A 70 -19.88 -14.00 3.96
C GLN A 70 -19.09 -12.69 3.95
N ASP A 71 -18.75 -12.16 5.12
CA ASP A 71 -18.00 -10.92 5.27
C ASP A 71 -16.57 -11.01 4.75
N LEU A 72 -15.95 -12.20 4.72
CA LEU A 72 -14.65 -12.39 4.08
C LEU A 72 -14.63 -11.82 2.66
N TYR A 73 -15.63 -12.19 1.85
CA TYR A 73 -15.73 -11.75 0.47
C TYR A 73 -16.02 -10.26 0.34
N LEU A 74 -16.72 -9.66 1.30
CA LEU A 74 -16.99 -8.22 1.28
C LEU A 74 -15.73 -7.42 1.64
N LEU A 75 -15.02 -7.83 2.69
CA LEU A 75 -13.85 -7.13 3.23
C LEU A 75 -12.64 -7.25 2.31
N GLU A 76 -12.54 -8.33 1.54
CA GLU A 76 -11.56 -8.50 0.47
C GLU A 76 -11.61 -7.37 -0.57
N ARG A 77 -12.76 -6.71 -0.72
CA ARG A 77 -13.00 -5.68 -1.72
C ARG A 77 -12.99 -4.27 -1.14
N ILE A 78 -12.46 -4.06 0.08
CA ILE A 78 -12.30 -2.72 0.65
C ILE A 78 -11.33 -1.91 -0.22
N CYS A 79 -10.12 -2.44 -0.42
CA CYS A 79 -9.12 -1.90 -1.33
C CYS A 79 -9.13 -2.71 -2.62
N GLY A 80 -8.97 -2.06 -3.78
CA GLY A 80 -8.91 -2.73 -5.07
C GLY A 80 -7.60 -3.49 -5.36
N ILE A 81 -6.66 -3.54 -4.41
CA ILE A 81 -5.31 -4.12 -4.60
C ILE A 81 -4.93 -5.00 -3.40
N CYS A 82 -5.15 -4.50 -2.17
CA CYS A 82 -4.72 -5.15 -0.93
C CYS A 82 -5.79 -6.09 -0.35
N SER A 83 -6.24 -7.05 -1.15
CA SER A 83 -7.37 -7.92 -0.85
C SER A 83 -7.09 -8.90 0.32
N HIS A 84 -5.87 -9.43 0.37
CA HIS A 84 -5.42 -10.40 1.37
C HIS A 84 -5.26 -9.75 2.73
N ILE A 85 -4.60 -8.60 2.83
CA ILE A 85 -4.34 -8.00 4.15
C ILE A 85 -5.63 -7.57 4.86
N HIS A 86 -6.64 -7.10 4.12
CA HIS A 86 -7.94 -6.76 4.68
C HIS A 86 -8.66 -7.98 5.25
N THR A 87 -8.67 -9.09 4.51
CA THR A 87 -9.27 -10.33 4.99
C THR A 87 -8.45 -10.97 6.12
N LEU A 88 -7.13 -10.88 6.07
CA LEU A 88 -6.24 -11.39 7.12
C LEU A 88 -6.47 -10.65 8.44
N ALA A 89 -6.51 -9.32 8.42
CA ALA A 89 -6.79 -8.51 9.61
C ALA A 89 -8.15 -8.87 10.24
N TYR A 90 -9.17 -9.04 9.41
CA TYR A 90 -10.49 -9.48 9.85
C TYR A 90 -10.47 -10.88 10.47
N VAL A 91 -9.88 -11.86 9.77
CA VAL A 91 -9.81 -13.25 10.23
C VAL A 91 -9.08 -13.36 11.56
N LEU A 92 -7.96 -12.66 11.73
CA LEU A 92 -7.23 -12.62 13.01
C LEU A 92 -8.11 -12.07 14.14
N GLY A 93 -8.92 -11.05 13.87
CA GLY A 93 -9.88 -10.51 14.84
C GLY A 93 -10.95 -11.53 15.22
N VAL A 94 -11.55 -12.19 14.24
CA VAL A 94 -12.60 -13.21 14.47
C VAL A 94 -12.06 -14.44 15.18
N GLU A 95 -10.90 -14.94 14.76
CA GLU A 95 -10.22 -16.09 15.39
C GLU A 95 -9.87 -15.80 16.85
N LYS A 96 -9.37 -14.58 17.14
CA LYS A 96 -9.09 -14.14 18.50
C LYS A 96 -10.35 -14.08 19.38
N LEU A 97 -11.48 -13.62 18.84
CA LEU A 97 -12.77 -13.64 19.54
C LEU A 97 -13.27 -15.06 19.80
N ALA A 98 -13.02 -15.99 18.87
CA ALA A 98 -13.40 -17.39 18.99
C ALA A 98 -12.44 -18.24 19.84
N GLY A 99 -11.26 -17.70 20.22
CA GLY A 99 -10.22 -18.45 20.91
C GLY A 99 -9.59 -19.56 20.05
N VAL A 100 -9.57 -19.37 18.72
CA VAL A 100 -9.02 -20.32 17.75
C VAL A 100 -7.69 -19.82 17.20
N THR A 101 -6.75 -20.72 16.97
CA THR A 101 -5.47 -20.42 16.30
C THR A 101 -5.34 -21.30 15.06
N ALA A 102 -5.08 -20.69 13.91
CA ALA A 102 -4.86 -21.44 12.67
C ALA A 102 -3.61 -22.34 12.77
N PRO A 103 -3.55 -23.48 12.07
CA PRO A 103 -2.36 -24.34 12.05
C PRO A 103 -1.11 -23.59 11.54
N PRO A 104 0.11 -23.95 11.99
CA PRO A 104 1.34 -23.26 11.60
C PRO A 104 1.53 -23.12 10.08
N ARG A 105 1.21 -24.18 9.31
CA ARG A 105 1.26 -24.15 7.84
C ARG A 105 0.32 -23.11 7.23
N ALA A 106 -0.90 -22.97 7.77
CA ALA A 106 -1.84 -21.96 7.32
C ALA A 106 -1.34 -20.54 7.66
N GLN A 107 -0.70 -20.36 8.83
CA GLN A 107 -0.10 -19.08 9.20
C GLN A 107 1.06 -18.69 8.28
N ALA A 108 1.91 -19.65 7.90
CA ALA A 108 2.98 -19.44 6.92
C ALA A 108 2.42 -19.04 5.55
N ILE A 109 1.38 -19.73 5.05
CA ILE A 109 0.74 -19.38 3.77
C ILE A 109 0.10 -17.98 3.82
N ARG A 110 -0.49 -17.59 4.96
CA ARG A 110 -0.99 -16.22 5.15
C ARG A 110 0.11 -15.18 5.01
N VAL A 111 1.29 -15.43 5.56
CA VAL A 111 2.44 -14.53 5.45
C VAL A 111 3.00 -14.53 4.02
N LEU A 112 3.09 -15.69 3.36
CA LEU A 112 3.48 -15.81 1.96
C LEU A 112 2.63 -14.92 1.05
N VAL A 113 1.31 -15.05 1.11
CA VAL A 113 0.39 -14.25 0.29
C VAL A 113 0.46 -12.77 0.66
N ALA A 114 0.67 -12.44 1.94
CA ALA A 114 0.79 -11.04 2.39
C ALA A 114 2.04 -10.36 1.83
N GLU A 115 3.18 -11.05 1.79
CA GLU A 115 4.41 -10.48 1.24
C GLU A 115 4.39 -10.44 -0.30
N LEU A 116 3.80 -11.42 -0.98
CA LEU A 116 3.54 -11.33 -2.42
C LEU A 116 2.57 -10.18 -2.76
N GLU A 117 1.53 -9.97 -1.95
CA GLU A 117 0.65 -8.79 -2.08
C GLU A 117 1.43 -7.48 -1.84
N ARG A 118 2.44 -7.48 -0.97
CA ARG A 118 3.31 -6.30 -0.77
C ARG A 118 4.09 -5.96 -2.03
N PHE A 119 4.66 -6.95 -2.73
CA PHE A 119 5.24 -6.77 -4.07
C PHE A 119 4.24 -6.14 -5.04
N HIS A 120 3.04 -6.71 -5.11
CA HIS A 120 1.97 -6.25 -5.97
C HIS A 120 1.54 -4.79 -5.67
N SER A 121 1.46 -4.42 -4.39
CA SER A 121 1.06 -3.09 -3.92
C SER A 121 2.15 -2.04 -4.14
N HIS A 122 3.38 -2.32 -3.74
CA HIS A 122 4.48 -1.36 -3.83
C HIS A 122 4.90 -1.09 -5.27
N LEU A 123 4.91 -2.11 -6.14
CA LEU A 123 5.17 -1.90 -7.57
C LEU A 123 4.07 -1.07 -8.23
N LEU A 124 2.78 -1.28 -7.88
CA LEU A 124 1.71 -0.43 -8.38
C LEU A 124 1.92 1.03 -7.96
N TRP A 125 2.15 1.24 -6.66
CA TRP A 125 2.38 2.58 -6.12
C TRP A 125 3.59 3.23 -6.78
N PHE A 126 4.67 2.47 -6.96
CA PHE A 126 5.90 2.95 -7.56
C PHE A 126 5.68 3.42 -9.01
N GLY A 127 5.05 2.60 -9.83
CA GLY A 127 4.74 2.95 -11.21
C GLY A 127 3.82 4.18 -11.29
N VAL A 128 2.73 4.19 -10.52
CA VAL A 128 1.79 5.33 -10.52
C VAL A 128 2.48 6.62 -10.08
N ALA A 129 3.25 6.59 -8.98
CA ALA A 129 3.96 7.76 -8.50
C ALA A 129 5.02 8.25 -9.50
N ALA A 130 5.69 7.34 -10.21
CA ALA A 130 6.59 7.68 -11.31
C ALA A 130 5.87 8.37 -12.48
N HIS A 131 4.70 7.86 -12.89
CA HIS A 131 3.88 8.48 -13.94
C HIS A 131 3.45 9.91 -13.56
N GLU A 132 2.93 10.11 -12.35
CA GLU A 132 2.54 11.45 -11.87
C GLU A 132 3.76 12.40 -11.75
N ALA A 133 4.95 11.85 -11.50
CA ALA A 133 6.20 12.62 -11.53
C ALA A 133 6.68 12.95 -12.95
N GLY A 134 6.11 12.33 -13.99
CA GLY A 134 6.43 12.54 -15.41
C GLY A 134 7.31 11.46 -16.06
N PHE A 135 7.47 10.30 -15.42
CA PHE A 135 8.38 9.22 -15.85
C PHE A 135 7.61 8.02 -16.42
N ASP A 136 7.07 8.17 -17.62
CA ASP A 136 6.23 7.14 -18.26
C ASP A 136 6.98 5.82 -18.52
N THR A 137 8.25 5.86 -18.90
CA THR A 137 9.05 4.65 -19.11
C THR A 137 9.19 3.84 -17.82
N LEU A 138 9.39 4.52 -16.69
CA LEU A 138 9.51 3.87 -15.39
C LEU A 138 8.16 3.24 -14.98
N PHE A 139 7.05 3.94 -15.22
CA PHE A 139 5.71 3.39 -15.08
C PHE A 139 5.54 2.09 -15.90
N MET A 140 5.89 2.12 -17.19
CA MET A 140 5.75 0.95 -18.07
C MET A 140 6.60 -0.24 -17.60
N TYR A 141 7.84 0.00 -17.16
CA TYR A 141 8.72 -1.06 -16.67
C TYR A 141 8.22 -1.66 -15.37
N THR A 142 7.83 -0.81 -14.41
CA THR A 142 7.32 -1.29 -13.13
C THR A 142 6.02 -2.06 -13.30
N TRP A 143 5.11 -1.63 -14.19
CA TRP A 143 3.86 -2.34 -14.45
C TRP A 143 4.08 -3.66 -15.20
N ARG A 144 5.00 -3.71 -16.16
CA ARG A 144 5.43 -4.97 -16.78
C ARG A 144 5.96 -5.95 -15.73
N ASP A 145 6.87 -5.50 -14.89
CA ASP A 145 7.52 -6.36 -13.89
C ASP A 145 6.55 -6.78 -12.78
N ARG A 146 5.53 -5.96 -12.49
CA ARG A 146 4.43 -6.30 -11.59
C ARG A 146 3.59 -7.48 -12.08
N GLU A 147 3.51 -7.73 -13.39
CA GLU A 147 2.78 -8.90 -13.90
C GLU A 147 3.38 -10.21 -13.36
N THR A 148 4.69 -10.27 -13.11
CA THR A 148 5.34 -11.46 -12.54
C THR A 148 4.72 -11.88 -11.21
N VAL A 149 4.46 -10.94 -10.29
CA VAL A 149 3.84 -11.29 -9.00
C VAL A 149 2.36 -11.59 -9.14
N MET A 150 1.67 -10.95 -10.10
CA MET A 150 0.27 -11.27 -10.39
C MET A 150 0.11 -12.67 -10.98
N ASP A 151 1.03 -13.11 -11.84
CA ASP A 151 1.05 -14.47 -12.39
C ASP A 151 1.29 -15.51 -11.27
N ILE A 152 2.22 -15.22 -10.35
CA ILE A 152 2.44 -16.05 -9.15
C ILE A 152 1.17 -16.13 -8.30
N LEU A 153 0.54 -15.00 -7.99
CA LEU A 153 -0.68 -14.94 -7.18
C LEU A 153 -1.86 -15.64 -7.86
N GLU A 154 -1.98 -15.52 -9.18
CA GLU A 154 -2.98 -16.24 -9.98
C GLU A 154 -2.73 -17.74 -9.95
N ASN A 155 -1.48 -18.18 -10.06
CA ASN A 155 -1.15 -19.60 -9.98
C ASN A 155 -1.49 -20.18 -8.60
N LEU A 156 -1.21 -19.44 -7.51
CA LEU A 156 -1.52 -19.87 -6.15
C LEU A 156 -3.02 -19.90 -5.86
N THR A 157 -3.75 -18.89 -6.31
CA THR A 157 -5.10 -18.60 -5.78
C THR A 157 -6.21 -18.69 -6.81
N GLY A 158 -5.87 -18.78 -8.09
CA GLY A 158 -6.78 -18.74 -9.22
C GLY A 158 -7.26 -17.34 -9.60
N ASN A 159 -6.72 -16.28 -8.99
CA ASN A 159 -7.07 -14.90 -9.30
C ASN A 159 -5.86 -13.96 -9.11
N ARG A 160 -5.81 -12.89 -9.89
CA ARG A 160 -4.69 -11.93 -9.88
C ARG A 160 -4.79 -10.85 -8.80
N VAL A 161 -5.98 -10.60 -8.24
CA VAL A 161 -6.21 -9.52 -7.27
C VAL A 161 -7.06 -9.97 -6.09
N ASN A 162 -8.18 -10.65 -6.32
CA ASN A 162 -9.06 -11.14 -5.25
C ASN A 162 -8.78 -12.62 -5.00
N TYR A 163 -7.84 -12.90 -4.11
CA TYR A 163 -7.23 -14.23 -3.94
C TYR A 163 -8.11 -15.23 -3.17
N SER A 164 -9.05 -14.76 -2.34
CA SER A 164 -9.89 -15.60 -1.46
C SER A 164 -9.06 -16.61 -0.65
N ALA A 165 -7.85 -16.22 -0.21
CA ALA A 165 -6.88 -17.11 0.43
C ALA A 165 -7.28 -17.51 1.86
N ASN A 166 -7.85 -16.57 2.62
CA ASN A 166 -8.15 -16.76 4.03
C ASN A 166 -9.49 -17.48 4.27
N LEU A 167 -9.48 -18.41 5.23
CA LEU A 167 -10.68 -18.97 5.84
C LEU A 167 -10.61 -18.73 7.36
N LEU A 168 -11.76 -18.71 8.03
CA LEU A 168 -11.79 -18.74 9.49
C LEU A 168 -11.18 -20.06 9.98
N GLY A 169 -10.08 -19.99 10.72
CA GLY A 169 -9.30 -21.12 11.21
C GLY A 169 -8.20 -21.62 10.28
N GLY A 170 -7.99 -21.01 9.10
CA GLY A 170 -6.96 -21.49 8.17
C GLY A 170 -6.89 -20.76 6.82
N VAL A 171 -6.58 -21.53 5.78
CA VAL A 171 -6.46 -21.07 4.38
C VAL A 171 -7.18 -22.02 3.44
N LYS A 172 -7.55 -21.55 2.26
CA LYS A 172 -8.34 -22.30 1.28
C LYS A 172 -7.53 -23.30 0.45
N PHE A 173 -6.23 -23.07 0.31
CA PHE A 173 -5.33 -23.85 -0.51
C PHE A 173 -4.03 -24.15 0.22
N ASP A 174 -3.29 -25.10 -0.33
CA ASP A 174 -1.93 -25.41 0.08
C ASP A 174 -0.98 -25.14 -1.09
N VAL A 175 0.32 -24.99 -0.81
CA VAL A 175 1.35 -24.65 -1.80
C VAL A 175 2.12 -25.89 -2.21
N THR A 176 2.22 -26.14 -3.52
CA THR A 176 2.96 -27.29 -4.08
C THR A 176 4.44 -26.98 -4.28
N PRO A 177 5.33 -27.99 -4.37
CA PRO A 177 6.75 -27.77 -4.66
C PRO A 177 7.00 -26.96 -5.94
N GLU A 178 6.23 -27.20 -6.99
CA GLU A 178 6.36 -26.49 -8.27
C GLU A 178 5.99 -25.00 -8.13
N GLN A 179 5.03 -24.68 -7.26
CA GLN A 179 4.68 -23.30 -6.94
C GLN A 179 5.77 -22.60 -6.15
N ILE A 180 6.46 -23.33 -5.25
CA ILE A 180 7.61 -22.80 -4.51
C ILE A 180 8.74 -22.44 -5.48
N GLU A 181 9.07 -23.33 -6.43
CA GLU A 181 10.08 -23.06 -7.45
C GLU A 181 9.73 -21.81 -8.27
N MET A 182 8.48 -21.68 -8.72
CA MET A 182 7.99 -20.50 -9.43
C MET A 182 8.13 -19.21 -8.60
N ILE A 183 7.82 -19.26 -7.31
CA ILE A 183 7.98 -18.12 -6.41
C ILE A 183 9.46 -17.74 -6.34
N LEU A 184 10.37 -18.69 -6.13
CA LEU A 184 11.80 -18.44 -6.02
C LEU A 184 12.39 -17.84 -7.30
N GLU A 185 12.00 -18.34 -8.48
CA GLU A 185 12.38 -17.76 -9.77
C GLU A 185 11.87 -16.32 -9.92
N GLY A 186 10.64 -16.05 -9.47
CA GLY A 186 10.08 -14.70 -9.43
C GLY A 186 10.88 -13.76 -8.52
N LEU A 187 11.31 -14.23 -7.35
CA LEU A 187 12.13 -13.46 -6.42
C LEU A 187 13.51 -13.16 -7.02
N ASP A 188 14.14 -14.11 -7.71
CA ASP A 188 15.41 -13.90 -8.42
C ASP A 188 15.29 -12.80 -9.48
N PHE A 189 14.17 -12.79 -10.22
CA PHE A 189 13.86 -11.72 -11.16
C PHE A 189 13.70 -10.37 -10.45
N PHE A 190 12.97 -10.33 -9.32
CA PHE A 190 12.72 -9.09 -8.60
C PHE A 190 13.98 -8.48 -8.00
N ASP A 191 14.91 -9.28 -7.49
CA ASP A 191 16.14 -8.77 -6.86
C ASP A 191 16.92 -7.86 -7.84
N GLY A 192 17.08 -8.29 -9.10
CA GLY A 192 17.72 -7.48 -10.13
C GLY A 192 16.91 -6.23 -10.53
N ARG A 193 15.57 -6.29 -10.47
CA ARG A 193 14.69 -5.14 -10.75
C ARG A 193 14.70 -4.11 -9.64
N ILE A 194 14.65 -4.54 -8.38
CA ILE A 194 14.69 -3.67 -7.21
C ILE A 194 16.00 -2.89 -7.18
N GLU A 195 17.13 -3.54 -7.43
CA GLU A 195 18.43 -2.86 -7.52
C GLU A 195 18.43 -1.78 -8.61
N HIS A 196 17.93 -2.11 -9.79
CA HIS A 196 17.79 -1.14 -10.88
C HIS A 196 16.90 0.05 -10.49
N TYR A 197 15.74 -0.21 -9.89
CA TYR A 197 14.81 0.84 -9.46
C TYR A 197 15.37 1.71 -8.35
N LEU A 198 16.05 1.13 -7.36
CA LEU A 198 16.75 1.88 -6.32
C LEU A 198 17.80 2.82 -6.91
N ASN A 199 18.57 2.35 -7.90
CA ASN A 199 19.54 3.18 -8.59
C ASN A 199 18.88 4.36 -9.33
N VAL A 200 17.77 4.12 -10.03
CA VAL A 200 17.04 5.20 -10.73
C VAL A 200 16.54 6.24 -9.74
N VAL A 201 15.85 5.84 -8.66
CA VAL A 201 15.24 6.81 -7.73
C VAL A 201 16.27 7.57 -6.90
N SER A 202 17.47 7.01 -6.72
CA SER A 202 18.51 7.60 -5.87
C SER A 202 19.55 8.42 -6.64
N ASN A 203 19.72 8.17 -7.95
CA ASN A 203 20.79 8.76 -8.75
C ASN A 203 20.32 9.53 -9.99
N ASP A 204 19.10 9.32 -10.49
CA ASP A 204 18.62 10.07 -11.66
C ASP A 204 18.31 11.53 -11.29
N GLY A 205 19.04 12.47 -11.89
CA GLY A 205 18.93 13.89 -11.56
C GLY A 205 17.55 14.49 -11.83
N MET A 206 16.86 14.04 -12.88
CA MET A 206 15.52 14.54 -13.21
C MET A 206 14.49 14.03 -12.21
N PHE A 207 14.61 12.77 -11.79
CA PHE A 207 13.75 12.18 -10.77
C PHE A 207 13.93 12.86 -9.42
N LEU A 208 15.19 13.09 -9.01
CA LEU A 208 15.50 13.74 -7.75
C LEU A 208 14.99 15.18 -7.68
N GLN A 209 15.05 15.94 -8.79
CA GLN A 209 14.49 17.30 -8.85
C GLN A 209 12.98 17.36 -8.54
N ARG A 210 12.25 16.25 -8.72
CA ARG A 210 10.79 16.18 -8.54
C ARG A 210 10.38 15.53 -7.21
N THR A 211 11.32 14.93 -6.48
CA THR A 211 11.02 14.06 -5.33
C THR A 211 11.79 14.45 -4.07
N ARG A 212 13.03 14.91 -4.19
CA ARG A 212 13.86 15.33 -3.05
C ARG A 212 13.35 16.65 -2.49
N ASN A 213 13.23 16.72 -1.16
CA ASN A 213 12.67 17.87 -0.43
C ASN A 213 11.21 18.24 -0.80
N ILE A 214 10.47 17.35 -1.46
CA ILE A 214 9.05 17.57 -1.80
C ILE A 214 8.17 16.80 -0.82
N GLY A 215 7.13 17.45 -0.28
CA GLY A 215 6.16 16.81 0.61
C GLY A 215 6.75 16.34 1.94
N VAL A 216 7.75 17.08 2.46
CA VAL A 216 8.48 16.74 3.69
C VAL A 216 7.54 16.65 4.88
N MET A 217 7.60 15.53 5.59
CA MET A 217 6.90 15.32 6.85
C MET A 217 7.91 14.93 7.93
N THR A 218 7.97 15.70 9.02
CA THR A 218 8.84 15.38 10.17
C THR A 218 8.27 14.22 10.99
N ALA A 219 9.09 13.53 11.78
CA ALA A 219 8.65 12.48 12.69
C ALA A 219 7.54 12.96 13.65
N VAL A 220 7.66 14.19 14.17
CA VAL A 220 6.66 14.79 15.08
C VAL A 220 5.33 15.00 14.37
N GLN A 221 5.35 15.53 13.13
CA GLN A 221 4.13 15.68 12.33
C GLN A 221 3.52 14.32 11.98
N ALA A 222 4.34 13.33 11.63
CA ALA A 222 3.88 11.98 11.32
C ALA A 222 3.12 11.37 12.50
N GLU A 223 3.64 11.53 13.72
CA GLU A 223 2.98 11.09 14.95
C GLU A 223 1.68 11.86 15.22
N GLN A 224 1.70 13.19 15.11
CA GLN A 224 0.51 14.03 15.34
C GLN A 224 -0.62 13.74 14.35
N LEU A 225 -0.29 13.44 13.10
CA LEU A 225 -1.25 13.11 12.05
C LEU A 225 -1.69 11.64 12.07
N GLY A 226 -1.08 10.81 12.91
CA GLY A 226 -1.35 9.36 12.95
C GLY A 226 -0.93 8.64 11.66
N ALA A 227 0.13 9.10 10.99
CA ALA A 227 0.66 8.44 9.81
C ALA A 227 1.16 7.02 10.15
N VAL A 228 0.99 6.08 9.21
CA VAL A 228 1.41 4.67 9.38
C VAL A 228 2.19 4.14 8.17
N GLY A 229 2.82 2.99 8.36
CA GLY A 229 3.49 2.23 7.31
C GLY A 229 4.67 2.98 6.68
N PRO A 230 4.94 2.79 5.38
CA PRO A 230 6.10 3.39 4.71
C PRO A 230 6.14 4.91 4.78
N ASN A 231 4.98 5.60 4.86
CA ASN A 231 4.94 7.06 4.95
C ASN A 231 5.48 7.56 6.31
N ALA A 232 5.14 6.86 7.40
CA ALA A 232 5.65 7.18 8.73
C ALA A 232 7.14 6.81 8.86
N ARG A 233 7.51 5.62 8.37
CA ARG A 233 8.90 5.14 8.38
C ARG A 233 9.85 5.97 7.53
N ALA A 234 9.39 6.56 6.43
CA ALA A 234 10.17 7.53 5.66
C ALA A 234 10.45 8.83 6.42
N SER A 235 9.68 9.11 7.47
CA SER A 235 9.76 10.31 8.32
C SER A 235 10.46 10.05 9.66
N GLY A 236 11.05 8.86 9.86
CA GLY A 236 11.80 8.49 11.07
C GLY A 236 10.96 7.79 12.17
N VAL A 237 9.68 7.51 11.94
CA VAL A 237 8.85 6.77 12.92
C VAL A 237 9.15 5.28 12.78
N THR A 238 9.52 4.61 13.88
CA THR A 238 10.01 3.21 13.85
C THR A 238 8.92 2.15 13.88
N ARG A 239 7.64 2.52 13.73
CA ARG A 239 6.50 1.60 13.91
C ARG A 239 6.35 0.61 12.75
N ASP A 240 6.35 -0.67 13.07
CA ASP A 240 5.89 -1.76 12.21
C ASP A 240 5.16 -2.82 13.04
N VAL A 241 3.89 -3.03 12.74
CA VAL A 241 3.05 -3.99 13.47
C VAL A 241 3.55 -5.43 13.37
N ARG A 242 4.27 -5.79 12.29
CA ARG A 242 4.85 -7.12 12.11
C ARG A 242 5.95 -7.41 13.14
N ILE A 243 6.57 -6.37 13.70
CA ILE A 243 7.66 -6.46 14.67
C ILE A 243 7.15 -6.19 16.09
N GLU A 244 6.36 -5.13 16.27
CA GLU A 244 5.90 -4.71 17.60
C GLU A 244 4.77 -5.60 18.15
N ALA A 245 3.92 -6.13 17.27
CA ALA A 245 2.84 -7.03 17.62
C ALA A 245 2.71 -8.13 16.55
N PRO A 246 3.69 -9.04 16.45
CA PRO A 246 3.74 -10.06 15.42
C PRO A 246 2.45 -10.87 15.38
N TYR A 247 2.00 -11.19 14.17
CA TYR A 247 0.79 -11.97 13.90
C TYR A 247 1.06 -13.02 12.83
N ALA A 248 0.18 -14.03 12.73
CA ALA A 248 0.42 -15.18 11.87
C ALA A 248 1.85 -15.72 12.10
N ALA A 249 2.64 -15.92 11.05
CA ALA A 249 4.00 -16.46 11.15
C ALA A 249 5.12 -15.40 11.21
N TYR A 250 4.82 -14.12 11.42
CA TYR A 250 5.86 -13.07 11.53
C TYR A 250 6.73 -13.18 12.80
N ASP A 251 6.29 -13.94 13.80
CA ASP A 251 7.07 -14.28 15.00
C ASP A 251 8.18 -15.32 14.69
N VAL A 252 7.90 -16.25 13.78
CA VAL A 252 8.85 -17.26 13.30
C VAL A 252 9.75 -16.72 12.20
N PHE A 253 9.21 -15.88 11.32
CA PHE A 253 9.90 -15.26 10.20
C PHE A 253 9.91 -13.74 10.34
N PRO A 254 10.78 -13.19 11.20
CA PRO A 254 10.83 -11.76 11.48
C PRO A 254 11.31 -10.98 10.25
N VAL A 255 10.85 -9.73 10.16
CA VAL A 255 11.24 -8.77 9.12
C VAL A 255 12.03 -7.64 9.74
N GLU A 256 13.03 -7.14 9.03
CA GLU A 256 13.81 -5.98 9.46
C GLU A 256 13.08 -4.67 9.12
N PRO A 257 13.07 -3.68 10.04
CA PRO A 257 12.43 -2.40 9.79
C PRO A 257 13.26 -1.54 8.84
N ILE A 258 12.62 -1.03 7.79
CA ILE A 258 13.22 -0.09 6.84
C ILE A 258 12.81 1.34 7.22
N ILE A 259 13.76 2.17 7.59
CA ILE A 259 13.52 3.54 8.10
C ILE A 259 14.37 4.54 7.32
N ALA A 260 13.79 5.71 7.04
CA ALA A 260 14.50 6.88 6.54
C ALA A 260 14.10 8.11 7.37
N THR A 261 14.87 9.20 7.28
CA THR A 261 14.66 10.38 8.15
C THR A 261 14.40 11.67 7.40
N SER A 262 14.53 11.71 6.07
CA SER A 262 14.30 12.94 5.30
C SER A 262 12.82 13.32 5.20
N GLY A 263 11.90 12.36 5.32
CA GLY A 263 10.44 12.61 5.33
C GLY A 263 9.85 13.06 3.99
N ASP A 264 10.69 13.21 2.96
CA ASP A 264 10.32 13.64 1.62
C ASP A 264 9.82 12.49 0.74
N LEU A 265 9.43 12.83 -0.49
CA LEU A 265 8.92 11.85 -1.44
C LEU A 265 10.00 10.84 -1.86
N GLU A 266 11.26 11.24 -2.00
CA GLU A 266 12.38 10.34 -2.26
C GLU A 266 12.49 9.24 -1.20
N ALA A 267 12.51 9.59 0.10
CA ALA A 267 12.55 8.58 1.17
C ALA A 267 11.39 7.60 1.10
N ARG A 268 10.20 8.05 0.71
CA ARG A 268 9.02 7.18 0.55
C ARG A 268 9.16 6.19 -0.61
N PHE A 269 9.89 6.54 -1.66
CA PHE A 269 10.28 5.62 -2.73
C PHE A 269 11.29 4.60 -2.24
N VAL A 270 12.37 5.07 -1.61
CA VAL A 270 13.46 4.22 -1.11
C VAL A 270 12.95 3.20 -0.10
N VAL A 271 12.17 3.63 0.91
CA VAL A 271 11.63 2.73 1.95
C VAL A 271 10.78 1.62 1.33
N ARG A 272 9.91 1.93 0.36
CA ARG A 272 9.07 0.92 -0.30
C ARG A 272 9.89 -0.06 -1.13
N LEU A 273 10.88 0.41 -1.89
CA LEU A 273 11.73 -0.49 -2.69
C LEU A 273 12.60 -1.39 -1.79
N GLN A 274 13.14 -0.86 -0.70
CA GLN A 274 13.88 -1.65 0.28
C GLN A 274 12.98 -2.64 1.04
N GLU A 275 11.71 -2.30 1.29
CA GLU A 275 10.74 -3.25 1.81
C GLU A 275 10.54 -4.45 0.88
N LEU A 276 10.59 -4.26 -0.45
CA LEU A 276 10.54 -5.39 -1.39
C LEU A 276 11.74 -6.32 -1.22
N GLN A 277 12.93 -5.77 -1.02
CA GLN A 277 14.14 -6.57 -0.79
C GLN A 277 14.08 -7.33 0.53
N ALA A 278 13.56 -6.70 1.59
CA ALA A 278 13.32 -7.37 2.87
C ALA A 278 12.26 -8.48 2.74
N SER A 279 11.22 -8.25 1.94
CA SER A 279 10.17 -9.23 1.65
C SER A 279 10.72 -10.41 0.85
N SER A 280 11.54 -10.16 -0.17
CA SER A 280 12.26 -11.19 -0.95
C SER A 280 13.08 -12.09 -0.02
N THR A 281 13.88 -11.47 0.85
CA THR A 281 14.71 -12.18 1.82
C THR A 281 13.86 -13.06 2.73
N MET A 282 12.79 -12.51 3.32
CA MET A 282 11.94 -13.28 4.22
C MET A 282 11.23 -14.44 3.52
N LEU A 283 10.68 -14.20 2.32
CA LEU A 283 10.00 -15.24 1.53
C LEU A 283 10.89 -16.42 1.17
N ARG A 284 12.21 -16.23 1.03
CA ARG A 284 13.17 -17.31 0.79
C ARG A 284 13.43 -18.18 2.03
N HIS A 285 13.18 -17.65 3.21
CA HIS A 285 13.36 -18.38 4.48
C HIS A 285 12.09 -19.09 4.95
N LEU A 286 10.92 -18.64 4.48
CA LEU A 286 9.59 -19.15 4.81
C LEU A 286 9.37 -20.60 4.34
#